data_AF-A0A084SLS2-F1
#
_entry.id   AF-A0A084SLS2-F1
#
_cell.length_a   1.000
_cell.length_b   1.000
_cell.length_c   1.000
_cell.angle_alpha   90.00
_cell.angle_beta   90.00
_cell.angle_gamma   90.00
#
_symmetry.space_group_name_H-M   'P 1'
#
loop_
_entity.id
_entity.type
_entity.pdbx_description
1 polymer ?
#
loop_
_entity_poly.entity_id
_entity_poly.type
_entity_poly.pdbx_seq_one_letter_code
_entity_poly.pdbx_strand_id
1 'polypeptide(L)'
;MRMLYYAHSGLRYLVLLMGLVAVAYFAFGLATKRPVDKSVRIIGSSFAGLLDTQILLGIILLGVLPQSGWAFYPAFWGHLVMMVAAAGLAHAMLVINRKRPNPGYLLPLIGVGGALVLIIGGILSIGRSLMASTPIGG
;
A
#
# COMPACT_ATOMS: atom_id res chain seq x y z
N MET A 1 20.95 9.91 4.25
CA MET A 1 20.33 8.80 3.46
C MET A 1 19.81 7.64 4.32
N ARG A 2 20.54 7.17 5.35
CA ARG A 2 20.11 6.01 6.16
C ARG A 2 18.74 6.17 6.83
N MET A 3 18.45 7.36 7.39
CA MET A 3 17.18 7.61 8.08
C MET A 3 15.94 7.51 7.16
N LEU A 4 15.96 8.12 5.96
CA LEU A 4 14.86 7.98 4.99
C LEU A 4 14.70 6.54 4.48
N TYR A 5 15.81 5.83 4.27
CA TYR A 5 15.77 4.43 3.87
C TYR A 5 15.14 3.54 4.95
N TYR A 6 15.52 3.72 6.23
CA TYR A 6 14.90 3.00 7.35
C TYR A 6 13.43 3.40 7.55
N ALA A 7 13.08 4.67 7.36
CA ALA A 7 11.70 5.13 7.41
C ALA A 7 10.86 4.47 6.31
N HIS A 8 11.31 4.45 5.07
CA HIS A 8 10.63 3.78 3.95
C HIS A 8 10.57 2.26 4.17
N SER A 9 11.64 1.65 4.68
CA SER A 9 11.65 0.21 4.95
C SER A 9 10.72 -0.17 6.10
N GLY A 10 10.64 0.63 7.16
CA GLY A 10 9.75 0.43 8.29
C GLY A 10 8.29 0.71 7.93
N LEU A 11 8.03 1.78 7.19
CA LEU A 11 6.69 2.17 6.75
C LEU A 11 6.04 1.11 5.86
N ARG A 12 6.81 0.36 5.08
CA ARG A 12 6.30 -0.82 4.35
C ARG A 12 5.54 -1.79 5.27
N TYR A 13 6.09 -2.08 6.45
CA TYR A 13 5.44 -3.00 7.39
C TYR A 13 4.18 -2.40 7.98
N LEU A 14 4.13 -1.09 8.21
CA LEU A 14 2.91 -0.39 8.63
C LEU A 14 1.83 -0.42 7.54
N VAL A 15 2.19 -0.22 6.27
CA VAL A 15 1.26 -0.35 5.13
C VAL A 15 0.67 -1.75 5.06
N LEU A 16 1.52 -2.78 5.17
CA LEU A 16 1.07 -4.18 5.14
C LEU A 16 0.16 -4.51 6.33
N LEU A 17 0.53 -4.07 7.54
CA LEU A 17 -0.27 -4.26 8.75
C LEU A 17 -1.62 -3.55 8.65
N MET A 18 -1.63 -2.28 8.23
CA MET A 18 -2.86 -1.52 8.06
C MET A 18 -3.74 -2.13 6.96
N GLY A 19 -3.15 -2.61 5.88
CA GLY A 19 -3.88 -3.33 4.83
C GLY A 19 -4.54 -4.60 5.37
N LEU A 20 -3.82 -5.39 6.18
CA LEU A 20 -4.38 -6.58 6.83
C LEU A 20 -5.55 -6.23 7.75
N VAL A 21 -5.39 -5.21 8.60
CA VAL A 21 -6.45 -4.71 9.47
C VAL A 21 -7.67 -4.27 8.67
N ALA A 22 -7.46 -3.53 7.58
CA ALA A 22 -8.53 -3.06 6.71
C ALA A 22 -9.27 -4.21 6.01
N VAL A 23 -8.55 -5.19 5.46
CA VAL A 23 -9.15 -6.39 4.86
C VAL A 23 -9.96 -7.16 5.89
N ALA A 24 -9.40 -7.42 7.08
CA ALA A 24 -10.10 -8.14 8.14
C ALA A 24 -11.39 -7.40 8.56
N TYR A 25 -11.30 -6.08 8.77
CA TYR A 25 -12.45 -5.25 9.15
C TYR A 25 -13.54 -5.24 8.06
N PHE A 26 -13.16 -5.05 6.79
CA PHE A 26 -14.13 -5.02 5.69
C PHE A 26 -14.75 -6.38 5.40
N ALA A 27 -13.96 -7.45 5.43
CA ALA A 27 -14.47 -8.81 5.28
C ALA A 27 -15.45 -9.16 6.41
N PHE A 28 -15.13 -8.79 7.65
CA PHE A 28 -16.00 -8.99 8.79
C PHE A 28 -17.30 -8.18 8.68
N GLY A 29 -17.21 -6.90 8.32
CA GLY A 29 -18.39 -6.04 8.10
C GLY A 29 -19.29 -6.57 6.99
N LEU A 30 -18.70 -7.10 5.91
CA LEU A 30 -19.43 -7.74 4.81
C LEU A 30 -20.12 -9.04 5.25
N ALA A 31 -19.40 -9.93 5.93
CA ALA A 31 -19.91 -11.23 6.38
C ALA A 31 -21.04 -11.10 7.41
N THR A 32 -20.94 -10.10 8.30
CA THR A 32 -21.93 -9.83 9.35
C THR A 32 -23.05 -8.89 8.90
N LYS A 33 -23.02 -8.42 7.64
CA LYS A 33 -23.99 -7.45 7.08
C LYS A 33 -24.18 -6.22 7.97
N ARG A 34 -23.08 -5.75 8.58
CA ARG A 34 -23.13 -4.58 9.48
C ARG A 34 -23.56 -3.33 8.71
N PRO A 35 -24.24 -2.37 9.38
CA PRO A 35 -24.44 -1.07 8.80
C PRO A 35 -23.09 -0.36 8.65
N VAL A 36 -22.85 0.24 7.47
CA VAL A 36 -21.63 1.01 7.22
C VAL A 36 -21.59 2.24 8.13
N ASP A 37 -20.46 2.43 8.79
CA ASP A 37 -20.21 3.56 9.68
C ASP A 37 -19.02 4.40 9.20
N LYS A 38 -18.65 5.40 10.00
CA LYS A 38 -17.47 6.26 9.77
C LYS A 38 -16.15 5.49 9.77
N SER A 39 -16.08 4.34 10.43
CA SER A 39 -14.87 3.54 10.56
C SER A 39 -14.41 3.01 9.20
N VAL A 40 -15.34 2.68 8.29
CA VAL A 40 -15.02 2.29 6.91
C VAL A 40 -14.17 3.35 6.21
N ARG A 41 -14.57 4.63 6.36
CA ARG A 41 -13.84 5.76 5.78
C ARG A 41 -12.49 5.95 6.45
N ILE A 42 -12.45 5.93 7.78
CA ILE A 42 -11.21 6.15 8.55
C ILE A 42 -10.18 5.09 8.16
N ILE A 43 -10.52 3.81 8.31
CA ILE A 43 -9.63 2.66 8.02
C ILE A 43 -9.16 2.68 6.57
N GLY A 44 -10.07 2.90 5.61
CA GLY A 44 -9.70 2.98 4.20
C GLY A 44 -8.75 4.15 3.90
N SER A 45 -9.03 5.33 4.44
CA SER A 45 -8.19 6.53 4.25
C SER A 45 -6.83 6.42 4.95
N SER A 46 -6.75 5.76 6.10
CA SER A 46 -5.50 5.50 6.80
C SER A 46 -4.60 4.57 5.99
N PHE A 47 -5.15 3.49 5.42
CA PHE A 47 -4.40 2.63 4.50
C PHE A 47 -3.89 3.41 3.28
N ALA A 48 -4.77 4.13 2.59
CA ALA A 48 -4.41 4.90 1.41
C ALA A 48 -3.33 5.95 1.72
N GLY A 49 -3.46 6.70 2.82
CA GLY A 49 -2.48 7.70 3.23
C GLY A 49 -1.11 7.11 3.60
N LEU A 50 -1.07 5.94 4.25
CA LEU A 50 0.19 5.23 4.52
C LEU A 50 0.85 4.76 3.21
N LEU A 51 0.06 4.21 2.28
CA LEU A 51 0.53 3.78 0.98
C LEU A 51 1.08 4.96 0.16
N ASP A 52 0.37 6.09 0.14
CA ASP A 52 0.80 7.32 -0.53
C ASP A 52 2.11 7.84 0.08
N THR A 53 2.22 7.84 1.41
CA THR A 53 3.45 8.24 2.11
C THR A 53 4.62 7.31 1.74
N GLN A 54 4.36 6.00 1.64
CA GLN A 54 5.37 5.02 1.23
C GLN A 54 5.86 5.29 -0.19
N ILE A 55 4.96 5.54 -1.13
CA ILE A 55 5.29 5.89 -2.52
C ILE A 55 6.08 7.18 -2.57
N LEU A 56 5.65 8.21 -1.84
CA LEU A 56 6.32 9.50 -1.82
C LEU A 56 7.75 9.39 -1.27
N LEU A 57 7.96 8.66 -0.17
CA LEU A 57 9.30 8.38 0.34
C LEU A 57 10.15 7.60 -0.67
N GLY A 58 9.54 6.66 -1.40
CA GLY A 58 10.18 5.94 -2.50
C GLY A 58 10.64 6.91 -3.59
N ILE A 59 9.76 7.80 -4.06
CA ILE A 59 10.07 8.82 -5.08
C ILE A 59 11.16 9.78 -4.59
N ILE A 60 11.14 10.22 -3.34
CA ILE A 60 12.19 11.09 -2.77
C ILE A 60 13.55 10.38 -2.76
N LEU A 61 13.58 9.10 -2.40
CA LEU A 61 14.78 8.28 -2.45
C LEU A 61 15.32 8.11 -3.89
N LEU A 62 14.47 8.30 -4.91
CA LEU A 62 14.80 8.13 -6.32
C LEU A 62 15.17 9.43 -7.04
N GLY A 63 14.37 10.48 -6.89
CA GLY A 63 14.41 11.67 -7.75
C GLY A 63 15.27 12.82 -7.23
N VAL A 64 15.62 12.83 -5.94
CA VAL A 64 16.34 13.97 -5.33
C VAL A 64 17.86 13.73 -5.26
N LEU A 65 18.34 12.49 -5.41
CA LEU A 65 19.77 12.19 -5.39
C LEU A 65 20.28 11.79 -6.77
N PRO A 66 21.25 12.51 -7.36
CA PRO A 66 21.85 12.16 -8.63
C PRO A 66 22.73 10.92 -8.45
N GLN A 67 22.17 9.74 -8.68
CA GLN A 67 22.91 8.48 -8.75
C GLN A 67 22.81 7.98 -10.19
N SER A 68 23.74 8.41 -11.05
CA SER A 68 23.88 7.98 -12.44
C SER A 68 23.86 6.44 -12.56
N GLY A 69 22.74 5.85 -13.02
CA GLY A 69 22.63 4.40 -13.28
C GLY A 69 21.25 3.75 -13.07
N TRP A 70 20.35 4.39 -12.30
CA TRP A 70 19.02 3.86 -11.94
C TRP A 70 17.97 3.80 -13.05
N ALA A 71 18.10 4.58 -14.13
CA ALA A 71 17.11 4.66 -15.20
C ALA A 71 16.82 3.32 -15.89
N PHE A 72 17.74 2.35 -15.80
CA PHE A 72 17.70 1.09 -16.55
C PHE A 72 17.61 -0.18 -15.69
N TYR A 73 17.05 -0.13 -14.47
CA TYR A 73 16.76 -1.34 -13.68
C TYR A 73 15.27 -1.75 -13.81
N PRO A 74 14.90 -2.73 -14.66
CA PRO A 74 13.50 -3.03 -14.98
C PRO A 74 12.68 -3.48 -13.76
N ALA A 75 13.30 -4.24 -12.85
CA ALA A 75 12.64 -4.71 -11.63
C ALA A 75 12.21 -3.56 -10.71
N PHE A 76 12.95 -2.44 -10.74
CA PHE A 76 12.63 -1.25 -9.96
C PHE A 76 11.41 -0.50 -10.55
N TRP A 77 11.37 -0.31 -11.86
CA TRP A 77 10.20 0.27 -12.54
C TRP A 77 8.96 -0.60 -12.34
N GLY A 78 9.11 -1.93 -12.41
CA GLY A 78 8.02 -2.87 -12.10
C GLY A 78 7.45 -2.65 -10.71
N HIS A 79 8.30 -2.49 -9.68
CA HIS A 79 7.84 -2.20 -8.33
C HIS A 79 7.10 -0.87 -8.22
N LEU A 80 7.68 0.22 -8.75
CA LEU A 80 7.08 1.54 -8.67
C LEU A 80 5.70 1.56 -9.36
N VAL A 81 5.59 0.98 -10.56
CA VAL A 81 4.33 0.88 -11.30
C VAL A 81 3.28 0.11 -10.50
N MET A 82 3.67 -1.02 -9.90
CA MET A 82 2.75 -1.83 -9.08
C MET A 82 2.27 -1.08 -7.83
N MET A 83 3.15 -0.30 -7.18
CA MET A 83 2.79 0.52 -6.03
C MET A 83 1.82 1.66 -6.42
N VAL A 84 2.07 2.34 -7.53
CA VAL A 84 1.17 3.39 -8.05
C VAL A 84 -0.18 2.80 -8.47
N ALA A 85 -0.18 1.63 -9.13
CA ALA A 85 -1.40 0.91 -9.46
C ALA A 85 -2.18 0.51 -8.20
N ALA A 86 -1.50 0.07 -7.14
CA ALA A 86 -2.11 -0.24 -5.85
C ALA A 86 -2.79 0.99 -5.23
N ALA A 87 -2.13 2.15 -5.23
CA ALA A 87 -2.70 3.39 -4.74
C ALA A 87 -3.91 3.83 -5.57
N GLY A 88 -3.79 3.77 -6.89
CA GLY A 88 -4.89 4.08 -7.81
C GLY A 88 -6.12 3.20 -7.58
N LEU A 89 -5.92 1.88 -7.42
CA LEU A 89 -7.00 0.93 -7.15
C LEU A 89 -7.66 1.21 -5.78
N ALA A 90 -6.86 1.41 -4.73
CA ALA A 90 -7.37 1.70 -3.40
C ALA A 90 -8.22 2.99 -3.40
N HIS A 91 -7.68 4.08 -3.95
CA HIS A 91 -8.39 5.37 -4.05
C HIS A 91 -9.65 5.26 -4.90
N ALA A 92 -9.57 4.64 -6.08
CA ALA A 92 -10.72 4.49 -6.98
C ALA A 92 -11.87 3.76 -6.29
N MET A 93 -11.60 2.60 -5.68
CA MET A 93 -12.64 1.81 -5.03
C MET A 93 -13.22 2.50 -3.79
N LEU A 94 -12.39 3.16 -2.98
CA LEU A 94 -12.85 3.93 -1.81
C LEU A 94 -13.71 5.12 -2.23
N VAL A 95 -13.32 5.86 -3.27
CA VAL A 95 -14.07 7.01 -3.80
C VAL A 95 -15.38 6.56 -4.43
N ILE A 96 -15.38 5.50 -5.24
CA ILE A 96 -16.59 4.95 -5.85
C ILE A 96 -17.55 4.50 -4.73
N ASN A 97 -17.07 3.79 -3.71
CA ASN A 97 -17.90 3.35 -2.60
C ASN A 97 -18.54 4.53 -1.85
N ARG A 98 -17.76 5.58 -1.60
CA ARG A 98 -18.23 6.79 -0.90
C ARG A 98 -19.31 7.54 -1.68
N LYS A 99 -19.30 7.46 -3.01
CA LYS A 99 -20.27 8.14 -3.88
C LYS A 99 -21.57 7.34 -4.10
N ARG A 100 -21.66 6.10 -3.61
CA ARG A 100 -22.88 5.29 -3.74
C ARG A 100 -23.98 5.78 -2.80
N PRO A 101 -25.27 5.68 -3.19
CA PRO A 101 -26.40 5.95 -2.29
C PRO A 101 -26.38 5.05 -1.05
N ASN A 102 -25.96 3.80 -1.23
CA ASN A 102 -25.78 2.81 -0.17
C ASN A 102 -24.32 2.32 -0.19
N PRO A 103 -23.40 3.01 0.51
CA PRO A 103 -22.02 2.55 0.65
C PRO A 103 -21.97 1.17 1.33
N GLY A 104 -21.02 0.34 0.94
CA GLY A 104 -20.86 -1.02 1.45
C GLY A 104 -19.42 -1.35 1.84
N TYR A 105 -19.20 -2.61 2.21
CA TYR A 105 -17.87 -3.15 2.56
C TYR A 105 -17.15 -3.80 1.38
N LEU A 106 -17.88 -4.20 0.33
CA LEU A 106 -17.33 -4.96 -0.80
C LEU A 106 -16.29 -4.16 -1.60
N LEU A 107 -16.60 -2.90 -1.96
CA LEU A 107 -15.68 -2.09 -2.76
C LEU A 107 -14.39 -1.73 -1.98
N PRO A 108 -14.45 -1.26 -0.71
CA PRO A 108 -13.25 -1.09 0.10
C PRO A 108 -12.43 -2.37 0.25
N LEU A 109 -13.09 -3.52 0.41
CA LEU A 109 -12.42 -4.82 0.48
C LEU A 109 -11.67 -5.16 -0.81
N ILE A 110 -12.31 -4.98 -1.97
CA ILE A 110 -11.65 -5.18 -3.28
C ILE A 110 -10.52 -4.17 -3.48
N GLY A 111 -10.72 -2.91 -3.12
CA GLY A 111 -9.72 -1.85 -3.24
C GLY A 111 -8.47 -2.14 -2.43
N VAL A 112 -8.62 -2.41 -1.13
CA VAL A 112 -7.48 -2.67 -0.24
C VAL A 112 -6.90 -4.06 -0.47
N GLY A 113 -7.73 -5.08 -0.64
CA GLY A 113 -7.28 -6.45 -0.92
C GLY A 113 -6.51 -6.53 -2.24
N GLY A 114 -7.03 -5.93 -3.31
CA GLY A 114 -6.34 -5.83 -4.59
C GLY A 114 -5.04 -5.02 -4.49
N ALA A 115 -5.05 -3.90 -3.75
CA ALA A 115 -3.84 -3.13 -3.50
C ALA A 115 -2.76 -3.95 -2.77
N LEU A 116 -3.12 -4.76 -1.76
CA LEU A 116 -2.18 -5.66 -1.08
C LEU A 116 -1.56 -6.67 -2.04
N VAL A 117 -2.36 -7.29 -2.91
CA VAL A 117 -1.85 -8.23 -3.91
C VAL A 117 -0.84 -7.53 -4.84
N LEU A 118 -1.14 -6.31 -5.28
CA LEU A 118 -0.22 -5.52 -6.11
C LEU A 118 1.06 -5.15 -5.37
N ILE A 119 0.96 -4.73 -4.10
CA ILE A 119 2.12 -4.41 -3.25
C ILE A 119 3.02 -5.64 -3.09
N ILE A 120 2.44 -6.80 -2.77
CA ILE A 120 3.18 -8.06 -2.62
C ILE A 120 3.85 -8.43 -3.94
N GLY A 121 3.13 -8.36 -5.07
CA GLY A 121 3.68 -8.61 -6.40
C GLY A 121 4.85 -7.70 -6.74
N GLY A 122 4.74 -6.40 -6.42
CA GLY A 122 5.83 -5.44 -6.60
C GLY A 122 7.05 -5.70 -5.70
N ILE A 123 6.88 -6.26 -4.49
CA ILE A 123 8.02 -6.65 -3.63
C ILE A 123 8.72 -7.88 -4.22
N LEU A 124 7.94 -8.86 -4.65
CA LEU A 124 8.46 -10.10 -5.25
C LEU A 124 9.18 -9.83 -6.58
N SER A 125 8.74 -8.84 -7.37
CA SER A 125 9.41 -8.47 -8.63
C SER A 125 10.82 -7.91 -8.43
N ILE A 126 11.16 -7.40 -7.24
CA ILE A 126 12.52 -6.95 -6.89
C ILE A 126 13.38 -8.13 -6.38
N GLY A 127 12.82 -9.33 -6.21
CA GLY A 127 13.55 -10.49 -5.67
C GLY A 127 13.85 -10.36 -4.17
N ARG A 128 13.10 -9.50 -3.46
CA ARG A 128 13.31 -9.24 -2.02
C ARG A 128 12.31 -10.02 -1.19
N SER A 129 12.77 -10.65 -0.10
CA SER A 129 11.85 -11.37 0.79
C SER A 129 10.93 -10.39 1.55
N LEU A 130 9.69 -10.81 1.80
CA LEU A 130 8.69 -10.03 2.53
C LEU A 130 9.13 -9.72 3.98
N MET A 131 10.02 -10.54 4.54
CA MET A 131 10.54 -10.46 5.91
C MET A 131 12.03 -10.12 6.00
N ALA A 132 12.66 -9.60 4.93
CA ALA A 132 14.07 -9.20 5.00
C ALA A 132 14.25 -8.00 5.96
N SER A 133 14.36 -8.28 7.25
CA SER A 133 15.09 -7.44 8.20
C SER A 133 16.57 -7.57 7.84
N THR A 134 17.25 -6.44 7.65
CA THR A 134 18.71 -6.39 7.62
C THR A 134 19.28 -7.30 8.71
N PRO A 135 20.27 -8.17 8.43
CA PRO A 135 21.00 -8.84 9.48
C PRO A 135 21.54 -7.77 10.42
N ILE A 136 21.10 -7.79 11.67
CA ILE A 136 21.77 -7.05 12.73
C ILE A 136 23.04 -7.87 13.03
N GLY A 137 24.12 -7.62 12.28
CA GLY A 137 25.40 -8.30 12.47
C GLY A 137 26.17 -8.50 11.18
N GLY A 138 27.30 -7.78 11.08
CA GLY A 138 28.27 -7.82 9.99
C GLY A 138 29.15 -6.58 10.06
#